data_AF-K3WFA3-F1
#
_entry.id   AF-K3WFA3-F1
#
_cell.length_a   1.000
_cell.length_b   1.000
_cell.length_c   1.000
_cell.angle_alpha   90.00
_cell.angle_beta   90.00
_cell.angle_gamma   90.00
#
_symmetry.space_group_name_H-M   'P 1'
#
loop_
_entity.id
_entity.type
_entity.pdbx_description
1 polymer ?
#
loop_
_entity_poly.entity_id
_entity_poly.type
_entity_poly.pdbx_seq_one_letter_code
_entity_poly.pdbx_strand_id
1 'polypeptide(L)'
;MKSAFEAPLALLALLVGAAQVDAQTCGNAVGGYCGNAQGSQCCPTSAYCQPWNSDYYQCLTVPTGCGAMETDVDYYGNDIGSVSNVSPQECCDRCGATAGCNYFTFVNLDPQGPTCYMKSAKGASVRNVGALSGQRIRATPTPTPAPSVTPTPAPNTCSKAIGDSCGTSTAVSCCPTGSYCMPWDTFYYQCLAIPTGCGAMETDVDYYGGDIGSVFRISPAECCATCQKTAGCKYYTFVNTDPSGPACYMKSSKTSSVRKVGVVSGSVITSTPAPTPTPSRTPVPAGSSQCGTQLKQVYFHGKDIKELSLTDPEQCCSECAKTQGCLLYSHIYSKTTGISRCVLKSLGSEKTNYGDSQTIVAVSAYVLNPLV
;
A
#
# COMPACT_ATOMS: atom_id res chain seq x y z
N MET A 1 54.59 -4.63 81.40
CA MET A 1 53.25 -5.26 81.51
C MET A 1 52.25 -4.36 80.80
N LYS A 2 51.48 -4.94 79.85
CA LYS A 2 50.24 -4.46 79.21
C LYS A 2 50.28 -3.17 78.36
N SER A 3 50.31 -3.43 77.05
CA SER A 3 49.44 -2.91 75.98
C SER A 3 49.20 -1.40 75.79
N ALA A 4 49.63 -0.89 74.63
CA ALA A 4 48.79 -0.10 73.72
C ALA A 4 49.44 -0.10 72.33
N PHE A 5 48.65 -0.37 71.28
CA PHE A 5 49.05 -0.35 69.87
C PHE A 5 49.21 1.11 69.38
N GLU A 6 50.34 1.43 68.76
CA GLU A 6 50.58 2.57 67.85
C GLU A 6 50.33 2.07 66.40
N ALA A 7 49.88 2.78 65.36
CA ALA A 7 49.60 4.17 64.95
C ALA A 7 48.72 4.05 63.66
N PRO A 8 48.53 5.05 62.77
CA PRO A 8 48.46 6.52 62.89
C PRO A 8 47.11 7.08 62.37
N LEU A 9 46.89 8.37 62.62
CA LEU A 9 45.79 9.17 62.06
C LEU A 9 46.10 9.50 60.59
N ALA A 10 45.38 8.88 59.65
CA ALA A 10 45.52 9.14 58.21
C ALA A 10 44.51 10.20 57.74
N LEU A 11 45.06 11.19 57.04
CA LEU A 11 44.43 12.37 56.49
C LEU A 11 43.35 12.02 55.44
N LEU A 12 42.21 12.71 55.54
CA LEU A 12 41.05 12.67 54.66
C LEU A 12 41.41 12.81 53.18
N ALA A 13 41.03 11.82 52.37
CA ALA A 13 40.66 12.00 50.96
C ALA A 13 39.51 11.01 50.65
N LEU A 14 38.28 11.41 51.01
CA LEU A 14 37.07 10.76 50.53
C LEU A 14 36.95 11.06 49.02
N LEU A 15 37.52 10.18 48.21
CA LEU A 15 37.10 10.04 46.82
C LEU A 15 35.65 9.60 46.85
N VAL A 16 34.74 10.57 46.74
CA VAL A 16 33.38 10.31 46.28
C VAL A 16 33.56 9.81 44.86
N GLY A 17 33.62 8.48 44.71
CA GLY A 17 33.43 7.86 43.41
C GLY A 17 32.12 8.43 42.88
N ALA A 18 32.21 9.15 41.75
CA ALA A 18 31.03 9.41 40.96
C ALA A 18 30.47 8.02 40.66
N ALA A 19 29.40 7.65 41.37
CA ALA A 19 28.56 6.55 40.97
C ALA A 19 28.23 6.85 39.52
N GLN A 20 28.81 6.06 38.62
CA GLN A 20 28.43 6.13 37.24
C GLN A 20 26.92 5.99 37.24
N VAL A 21 26.23 7.00 36.73
CA VAL A 21 24.82 6.88 36.37
C VAL A 21 24.81 5.85 35.26
N ASP A 22 24.82 4.58 35.66
CA ASP A 22 24.70 3.46 34.78
C ASP A 22 23.32 3.66 34.16
N ALA A 23 23.31 4.07 32.89
CA ALA A 23 22.11 4.20 32.11
C ALA A 23 21.46 2.83 32.16
N GLN A 24 20.43 2.71 33.00
CA GLN A 24 19.87 1.44 33.43
C GLN A 24 19.56 0.61 32.18
N THR A 25 20.45 -0.33 31.87
CA THR A 25 20.35 -1.12 30.65
C THR A 25 19.10 -1.93 30.80
N CYS A 26 18.11 -1.61 29.98
CA CYS A 26 16.86 -2.33 30.08
C CYS A 26 17.12 -3.80 29.72
N GLY A 27 16.85 -4.71 30.65
CA GLY A 27 17.13 -6.14 30.47
C GLY A 27 16.23 -6.82 29.45
N ASN A 28 15.12 -6.19 29.05
CA ASN A 28 14.21 -6.71 28.05
C ASN A 28 14.79 -6.48 26.65
N ALA A 29 14.91 -7.53 25.84
CA ALA A 29 15.33 -7.40 24.45
C ALA A 29 14.16 -6.96 23.54
N VAL A 30 14.47 -6.39 22.38
CA VAL A 30 13.47 -6.21 21.31
C VAL A 30 12.83 -7.57 20.98
N GLY A 31 11.51 -7.61 20.86
CA GLY A 31 10.70 -8.82 20.71
C GLY A 31 10.36 -9.52 22.03
N GLY A 32 10.96 -9.11 23.16
CA GLY A 32 10.69 -9.67 24.48
C GLY A 32 9.42 -9.12 25.13
N TYR A 33 8.91 -9.87 26.12
CA TYR A 33 7.82 -9.41 26.98
C TYR A 33 8.25 -8.19 27.79
N CYS A 34 7.37 -7.19 27.89
CA CYS A 34 7.67 -5.96 28.61
C CYS A 34 6.55 -5.48 29.52
N GLY A 35 5.47 -6.23 29.74
CA GLY A 35 4.42 -5.86 30.69
C GLY A 35 3.02 -6.23 30.27
N ASN A 36 2.04 -5.66 30.96
CA ASN A 36 0.62 -5.88 30.78
C ASN A 36 -0.20 -4.69 31.33
N ALA A 37 -1.53 -4.82 31.41
CA ALA A 37 -2.43 -3.76 31.89
C ALA A 37 -2.15 -3.24 33.31
N GLN A 38 -1.45 -4.03 34.14
CA GLN A 38 -1.03 -3.63 35.48
C GLN A 38 0.22 -2.73 35.46
N GLY A 39 0.99 -2.75 34.37
CA GLY A 39 2.11 -1.86 34.15
C GLY A 39 3.10 -2.36 33.09
N SER A 40 3.77 -1.40 32.45
CA SER A 40 4.89 -1.63 31.54
C SER A 40 6.23 -1.57 32.27
N GLN A 41 7.13 -2.46 31.93
CA GLN A 41 8.55 -2.42 32.24
C GLN A 41 9.29 -1.68 31.12
N CYS A 42 10.56 -1.34 31.35
CA CYS A 42 11.36 -0.65 30.34
C CYS A 42 11.52 -1.52 29.08
N CYS A 43 11.88 -0.87 27.98
CA CYS A 43 12.48 -1.47 26.80
C CYS A 43 13.83 -0.77 26.51
N PRO A 44 14.67 -1.33 25.61
CA PRO A 44 15.89 -0.65 25.17
C PRO A 44 15.57 0.74 24.62
N THR A 45 16.53 1.67 24.64
CA THR A 45 16.31 3.07 24.21
C THR A 45 15.88 3.24 22.75
N SER A 46 16.11 2.24 21.90
CA SER A 46 15.62 2.19 20.52
C SER A 46 14.24 1.56 20.37
N ALA A 47 13.58 1.22 21.48
CA ALA A 47 12.34 0.46 21.53
C ALA A 47 11.35 1.02 22.57
N TYR A 48 10.10 0.59 22.46
CA TYR A 48 9.02 0.94 23.37
C TYR A 48 8.20 -0.31 23.70
N CYS A 49 7.45 -0.24 24.79
CA CYS A 49 6.60 -1.35 25.21
C CYS A 49 5.22 -1.23 24.53
N GLN A 50 4.92 -2.12 23.59
CA GLN A 50 3.69 -2.10 22.81
C GLN A 50 2.60 -2.94 23.48
N PRO A 51 1.42 -2.36 23.79
CA PRO A 51 0.27 -3.13 24.26
C PRO A 51 -0.41 -3.92 23.14
N TRP A 52 -0.50 -5.24 23.27
CA TRP A 52 -1.27 -6.08 22.34
C TRP A 52 -2.61 -6.51 22.91
N ASN A 53 -2.64 -6.83 24.20
CA ASN A 53 -3.84 -7.10 24.96
C ASN A 53 -3.61 -6.84 26.44
N SER A 54 -4.62 -7.05 27.28
CA SER A 54 -4.56 -6.81 28.73
C SER A 54 -3.43 -7.55 29.44
N ASP A 55 -2.95 -8.66 28.89
CA ASP A 55 -2.03 -9.58 29.56
C ASP A 55 -0.64 -9.63 28.91
N TYR A 56 -0.47 -9.02 27.75
CA TYR A 56 0.77 -9.16 26.96
C TYR A 56 1.17 -7.90 26.21
N TYR A 57 2.29 -7.31 26.64
CA TYR A 57 2.99 -6.22 25.96
C TYR A 57 4.36 -6.70 25.50
N GLN A 58 4.86 -6.11 24.41
CA GLN A 58 6.13 -6.52 23.79
C GLN A 58 7.03 -5.34 23.45
N CYS A 59 8.34 -5.47 23.66
CA CYS A 59 9.29 -4.46 23.20
C CYS A 59 9.38 -4.46 21.67
N LEU A 60 9.05 -3.34 21.03
CA LEU A 60 9.20 -3.14 19.59
C LEU A 60 10.09 -1.94 19.31
N THR A 61 10.81 -1.94 18.19
CA THR A 61 11.64 -0.80 17.79
C THR A 61 10.79 0.43 17.52
N VAL A 62 11.26 1.60 17.96
CA VAL A 62 10.60 2.88 17.67
C VAL A 62 10.55 3.09 16.15
N PRO A 63 9.37 3.43 15.60
CA PRO A 63 9.21 3.75 14.20
C PRO A 63 10.16 4.84 13.72
N THR A 64 10.74 4.68 12.53
CA THR A 64 11.54 5.73 11.91
C THR A 64 10.67 6.97 11.67
N GLY A 65 11.12 8.14 12.10
CA GLY A 65 10.34 9.38 11.99
C GLY A 65 9.41 9.66 13.18
N CYS A 66 9.40 8.79 14.19
CA CYS A 66 8.76 9.07 15.48
C CYS A 66 9.74 9.16 16.64
N GLY A 67 9.33 9.93 17.64
CA GLY A 67 10.04 10.06 18.89
C GLY A 67 9.72 8.93 19.84
N ALA A 68 10.14 9.11 21.09
CA ALA A 68 9.79 8.17 22.16
C ALA A 68 8.28 8.00 22.24
N MET A 69 7.86 6.74 22.41
CA MET A 69 6.46 6.34 22.53
C MET A 69 6.13 6.15 24.02
N GLU A 70 4.97 6.66 24.44
CA GLU A 70 4.46 6.56 25.80
C GLU A 70 3.41 5.45 25.88
N THR A 71 3.71 4.38 26.62
CA THR A 71 2.84 3.22 26.83
C THR A 71 1.74 3.51 27.86
N ASP A 72 0.54 3.02 27.60
CA ASP A 72 -0.69 3.23 28.39
C ASP A 72 -1.07 4.70 28.57
N VAL A 73 -0.76 5.53 27.57
CA VAL A 73 -1.05 6.97 27.59
C VAL A 73 -1.88 7.35 26.37
N ASP A 74 -2.94 8.12 26.61
CA ASP A 74 -3.69 8.88 25.61
C ASP A 74 -3.37 10.38 25.75
N TYR A 75 -3.10 11.03 24.63
CA TYR A 75 -2.95 12.49 24.58
C TYR A 75 -4.31 13.13 24.35
N TYR A 76 -5.07 13.38 25.40
CA TYR A 76 -6.47 13.75 25.29
C TYR A 76 -6.74 14.98 24.40
N GLY A 77 -7.61 14.81 23.39
CA GLY A 77 -8.08 15.86 22.48
C GLY A 77 -7.12 16.23 21.34
N ASN A 78 -7.41 17.35 20.68
CA ASN A 78 -6.69 17.86 19.49
C ASN A 78 -6.68 16.89 18.29
N ASP A 79 -7.63 15.96 18.22
CA ASP A 79 -7.76 15.02 17.12
C ASP A 79 -8.12 15.76 15.83
N ILE A 80 -7.31 15.55 14.80
CA ILE A 80 -7.53 16.06 13.44
C ILE A 80 -7.89 14.96 12.46
N GLY A 81 -7.99 13.72 12.95
CA GLY A 81 -8.47 12.57 12.21
C GLY A 81 -8.18 11.28 12.96
N SER A 82 -8.84 10.20 12.54
CA SER A 82 -8.56 8.85 13.02
C SER A 82 -8.52 7.85 11.87
N VAL A 83 -7.84 6.73 12.08
CA VAL A 83 -7.79 5.60 11.16
C VAL A 83 -7.77 4.30 11.96
N SER A 84 -8.70 3.40 11.66
CA SER A 84 -8.86 2.11 12.35
C SER A 84 -8.17 0.97 11.59
N ASN A 85 -7.95 -0.14 12.29
CA ASN A 85 -7.28 -1.36 11.80
C ASN A 85 -5.87 -1.10 11.27
N VAL A 86 -5.11 -0.27 11.99
CA VAL A 86 -3.70 0.04 11.68
C VAL A 86 -2.77 -0.47 12.77
N SER A 87 -1.48 -0.59 12.47
CA SER A 87 -0.44 -0.87 13.47
C SER A 87 0.10 0.42 14.13
N PRO A 88 0.86 0.32 15.24
CA PRO A 88 1.54 1.48 15.83
C PRO A 88 2.53 2.16 14.88
N GLN A 89 3.24 1.37 14.05
CA GLN A 89 4.14 1.85 13.02
C GLN A 89 3.36 2.67 11.97
N GLU A 90 2.25 2.11 11.50
CA GLU A 90 1.39 2.82 10.56
C GLU A 90 0.81 4.08 11.19
N CYS A 91 0.44 4.08 12.47
CA CYS A 91 -0.05 5.29 13.15
C CYS A 91 1.00 6.42 13.16
N CYS A 92 2.27 6.08 13.42
CA CYS A 92 3.39 7.00 13.29
C CYS A 92 3.51 7.57 11.86
N ASP A 93 3.52 6.69 10.86
CA ASP A 93 3.69 7.07 9.45
C ASP A 93 2.53 7.97 8.98
N ARG A 94 1.30 7.66 9.43
CA ARG A 94 0.09 8.45 9.15
C ARG A 94 0.17 9.84 9.75
N CYS A 95 0.66 9.98 10.98
CA CYS A 95 0.88 11.29 11.56
C CYS A 95 2.01 12.06 10.85
N GLY A 96 3.07 11.37 10.44
CA GLY A 96 4.13 11.95 9.61
C GLY A 96 3.61 12.52 8.28
N ALA A 97 2.68 11.80 7.63
CA ALA A 97 2.09 12.17 6.35
C ALA A 97 0.93 13.19 6.45
N THR A 98 0.34 13.38 7.63
CA THR A 98 -0.82 14.25 7.82
C THR A 98 -0.39 15.68 8.13
N ALA A 99 -0.76 16.60 7.24
CA ALA A 99 -0.52 18.03 7.45
C ALA A 99 -1.15 18.48 8.78
N GLY A 100 -0.35 19.15 9.62
CA GLY A 100 -0.77 19.57 10.94
C GLY A 100 -0.70 18.50 12.04
N CYS A 101 -0.49 17.20 11.77
CA CYS A 101 -0.41 16.18 12.82
C CYS A 101 0.94 16.20 13.53
N ASN A 102 1.05 16.67 14.77
CA ASN A 102 2.33 16.66 15.50
C ASN A 102 2.45 15.49 16.48
N TYR A 103 1.32 14.93 16.92
CA TYR A 103 1.22 13.88 17.91
C TYR A 103 0.17 12.86 17.49
N PHE A 104 0.18 11.68 18.09
CA PHE A 104 -0.86 10.70 17.87
C PHE A 104 -1.06 9.84 19.13
N THR A 105 -2.22 9.19 19.19
CA THR A 105 -2.50 8.12 20.14
C THR A 105 -3.05 6.93 19.37
N PHE A 106 -2.34 5.82 19.44
CA PHE A 106 -2.77 4.53 18.95
C PHE A 106 -3.44 3.76 20.08
N VAL A 107 -4.67 3.30 19.90
CA VAL A 107 -5.42 2.53 20.90
C VAL A 107 -5.61 1.12 20.36
N ASN A 108 -4.85 0.15 20.88
CA ASN A 108 -4.88 -1.22 20.37
C ASN A 108 -6.18 -1.95 20.76
N LEU A 109 -6.74 -1.59 21.91
CA LEU A 109 -7.96 -2.18 22.49
C LEU A 109 -9.21 -1.34 22.27
N ASP A 110 -9.24 -0.53 21.21
CA ASP A 110 -10.43 0.22 20.85
C ASP A 110 -11.58 -0.75 20.50
N PRO A 111 -12.82 -0.54 20.98
CA PRO A 111 -13.95 -1.45 20.74
C PRO A 111 -14.24 -1.73 19.26
N GLN A 112 -13.84 -0.83 18.36
CA GLN A 112 -14.03 -0.95 16.92
C GLN A 112 -12.80 -1.55 16.19
N GLY A 113 -11.78 -1.98 16.94
CA GLY A 113 -10.50 -2.47 16.44
C GLY A 113 -9.39 -1.41 16.51
N PRO A 114 -8.11 -1.80 16.40
CA PRO A 114 -6.98 -0.94 16.72
C PRO A 114 -7.01 0.40 15.98
N THR A 115 -7.12 1.52 16.70
CA THR A 115 -7.40 2.82 16.10
C THR A 115 -6.31 3.84 16.41
N CYS A 116 -5.82 4.50 15.38
CA CYS A 116 -4.90 5.62 15.46
C CYS A 116 -5.66 6.93 15.42
N TYR A 117 -5.44 7.77 16.43
CA TYR A 117 -5.99 9.11 16.55
C TYR A 117 -4.87 10.13 16.34
N MET A 118 -4.87 10.78 15.18
CA MET A 118 -3.88 11.77 14.74
C MET A 118 -4.22 13.14 15.32
N LYS A 119 -3.23 13.83 15.91
CA LYS A 119 -3.45 15.01 16.73
C LYS A 119 -2.57 16.18 16.31
N SER A 120 -3.14 17.39 16.34
CA SER A 120 -2.40 18.60 15.98
C SER A 120 -1.43 19.08 17.06
N ALA A 121 -1.67 18.74 18.33
CA ALA A 121 -0.85 19.13 19.48
C ALA A 121 -0.89 18.05 20.58
N LYS A 122 0.07 18.08 21.51
CA LYS A 122 0.05 17.21 22.69
C LYS A 122 -0.98 17.78 23.66
N GLY A 123 -2.08 17.05 23.84
CA GLY A 123 -3.05 17.31 24.89
C GLY A 123 -2.55 16.91 26.27
N ALA A 124 -3.46 16.83 27.24
CA ALA A 124 -3.12 16.26 28.55
C ALA A 124 -2.81 14.76 28.40
N SER A 125 -1.71 14.29 29.00
CA SER A 125 -1.44 12.85 29.09
C SER A 125 -2.37 12.21 30.11
N VAL A 126 -3.28 11.36 29.65
CA VAL A 126 -4.22 10.60 30.48
C VAL A 126 -3.83 9.13 30.40
N ARG A 127 -3.82 8.45 31.56
CA ARG A 127 -3.58 7.00 31.58
C ARG A 127 -4.75 6.29 30.88
N ASN A 128 -4.46 5.58 29.80
CA ASN A 128 -5.41 4.76 29.06
C ASN A 128 -4.76 3.41 28.74
N VAL A 129 -5.21 2.35 29.41
CA VAL A 129 -4.62 1.01 29.26
C VAL A 129 -4.80 0.51 27.83
N GLY A 130 -3.71 0.09 27.20
CA GLY A 130 -3.71 -0.36 25.81
C GLY A 130 -3.53 0.76 24.78
N ALA A 131 -3.40 2.01 25.23
CA ALA A 131 -3.03 3.12 24.38
C ALA A 131 -1.50 3.26 24.26
N LEU A 132 -1.05 3.81 23.14
CA LEU A 132 0.32 4.15 22.86
C LEU A 132 0.36 5.52 22.20
N SER A 133 0.96 6.50 22.87
CA SER A 133 1.05 7.86 22.33
C SER A 133 2.45 8.20 21.86
N GLY A 134 2.55 8.98 20.79
CA GLY A 134 3.83 9.30 20.17
C GLY A 134 3.84 10.69 19.54
N GLN A 135 5.04 11.18 19.27
CA GLN A 135 5.28 12.43 18.54
C GLN A 135 5.97 12.12 17.22
N ARG A 136 5.58 12.80 16.14
CA ARG A 136 6.40 12.76 14.92
C ARG A 136 7.69 13.57 15.15
N ILE A 137 8.83 13.01 14.80
CA ILE A 137 10.06 13.79 14.67
C ILE A 137 10.06 14.34 13.26
N ARG A 138 9.87 15.66 13.14
CA ARG A 138 10.07 16.35 11.86
C ARG A 138 11.54 16.16 11.49
N ALA A 139 11.81 15.51 10.37
CA ALA A 139 13.15 15.50 9.82
C ALA A 139 13.58 16.97 9.64
N THR A 140 14.60 17.39 10.37
CA THR A 140 15.21 18.71 10.17
C THR A 140 15.68 18.75 8.72
N PRO A 141 15.33 19.78 7.92
CA PRO A 141 15.91 19.90 6.60
C PRO A 141 17.41 20.12 6.78
N THR A 142 18.20 19.07 6.55
CA THR A 142 19.65 19.19 6.41
C THR A 142 19.90 20.17 5.26
N PRO A 143 20.68 21.24 5.44
CA PRO A 143 20.94 22.21 4.39
C PRO A 143 21.57 21.51 3.19
N THR A 144 20.93 21.65 2.04
CA THR A 144 21.37 21.13 0.74
C THR A 144 22.78 21.64 0.44
N PRO A 145 23.81 20.77 0.34
CA PRO A 145 25.08 21.16 -0.25
C PRO A 145 24.86 21.39 -1.75
N ALA A 146 25.48 22.45 -2.28
CA ALA A 146 25.49 22.77 -3.70
C ALA A 146 25.92 21.56 -4.57
N PRO A 147 25.41 21.44 -5.81
CA PRO A 147 25.64 20.27 -6.63
C PRO A 147 27.12 20.16 -7.02
N SER A 148 27.82 19.19 -6.42
CA SER A 148 29.10 18.71 -6.90
C SER A 148 28.84 17.52 -7.82
N VAL A 149 29.15 17.69 -9.10
CA VAL A 149 29.11 16.64 -10.12
C VAL A 149 30.17 15.58 -9.82
N THR A 150 29.71 14.40 -9.44
CA THR A 150 30.49 13.15 -9.40
C THR A 150 29.68 12.10 -10.17
N PRO A 151 30.30 11.28 -11.04
CA PRO A 151 29.63 10.77 -12.24
C PRO A 151 28.51 9.77 -11.95
N THR A 152 27.44 9.96 -12.70
CA THR A 152 26.29 9.09 -12.90
C THR A 152 26.66 7.60 -12.91
N PRO A 153 26.22 6.80 -11.92
CA PRO A 153 26.05 5.37 -12.13
C PRO A 153 25.03 5.19 -13.26
N ALA A 154 25.36 4.33 -14.23
CA ALA A 154 24.56 4.05 -15.41
C ALA A 154 23.07 3.80 -15.07
N PRO A 155 22.13 4.16 -15.97
CA PRO A 155 20.71 3.95 -15.75
C PRO A 155 20.48 2.46 -15.53
N ASN A 156 19.93 2.13 -14.38
CA ASN A 156 19.33 0.85 -14.05
C ASN A 156 18.17 0.57 -15.01
N THR A 157 18.50 0.14 -16.23
CA THR A 157 17.54 -0.40 -17.19
C THR A 157 16.95 -1.66 -16.58
N CYS A 158 15.68 -1.60 -16.21
CA CYS A 158 14.96 -2.81 -15.81
C CYS A 158 14.95 -3.80 -16.99
N SER A 159 15.45 -5.01 -16.79
CA SER A 159 15.58 -6.04 -17.84
C SER A 159 14.28 -6.79 -18.14
N LYS A 160 13.21 -6.54 -17.37
CA LYS A 160 11.88 -7.15 -17.57
C LYS A 160 11.15 -6.53 -18.77
N ALA A 161 10.31 -7.31 -19.44
CA ALA A 161 9.42 -6.84 -20.50
C ALA A 161 7.98 -6.61 -19.98
N ILE A 162 7.16 -5.91 -20.77
CA ILE A 162 5.72 -5.79 -20.50
C ILE A 162 5.07 -7.18 -20.58
N GLY A 163 4.32 -7.54 -19.53
CA GLY A 163 3.70 -8.85 -19.34
C GLY A 163 4.51 -9.81 -18.46
N ASP A 164 5.77 -9.48 -18.13
CA ASP A 164 6.59 -10.29 -17.23
C ASP A 164 6.17 -10.11 -15.77
N SER A 165 6.44 -11.13 -14.95
CA SER A 165 6.27 -11.04 -13.50
C SER A 165 7.23 -10.00 -12.92
N CYS A 166 6.69 -9.09 -12.12
CA CYS A 166 7.42 -7.99 -11.50
C CYS A 166 7.39 -8.03 -9.97
N GLY A 167 6.90 -9.10 -9.35
CA GLY A 167 6.97 -9.25 -7.90
C GLY A 167 5.76 -9.93 -7.29
N THR A 168 5.63 -9.74 -5.98
CA THR A 168 4.59 -10.27 -5.10
C THR A 168 4.23 -9.21 -4.03
N SER A 169 3.29 -9.54 -3.14
CA SER A 169 2.92 -8.70 -1.98
C SER A 169 4.07 -8.38 -1.01
N THR A 170 5.12 -9.21 -1.02
CA THR A 170 6.26 -9.08 -0.12
C THR A 170 7.48 -8.42 -0.77
N ALA A 171 7.58 -8.48 -2.10
CA ALA A 171 8.71 -7.90 -2.83
C ALA A 171 8.28 -7.45 -4.23
N VAL A 172 8.34 -6.15 -4.47
CA VAL A 172 8.10 -5.53 -5.78
C VAL A 172 9.45 -5.29 -6.46
N SER A 173 9.59 -5.77 -7.70
CA SER A 173 10.74 -5.56 -8.57
C SER A 173 10.47 -4.43 -9.57
N CYS A 174 11.48 -4.04 -10.33
CA CYS A 174 11.35 -2.99 -11.33
C CYS A 174 10.42 -3.40 -12.48
N CYS A 175 9.92 -2.41 -13.21
CA CYS A 175 9.35 -2.60 -14.55
C CYS A 175 10.05 -1.66 -15.55
N PRO A 176 10.06 -1.98 -16.85
CA PRO A 176 10.66 -1.12 -17.87
C PRO A 176 10.04 0.30 -17.88
N THR A 177 10.76 1.27 -18.44
CA THR A 177 10.27 2.66 -18.49
C THR A 177 8.94 2.74 -19.23
N GLY A 178 7.99 3.53 -18.71
CA GLY A 178 6.63 3.62 -19.27
C GLY A 178 5.69 2.49 -18.84
N SER A 179 6.07 1.69 -17.85
CA SER A 179 5.24 0.63 -17.27
C SER A 179 5.27 0.66 -15.74
N TYR A 180 4.32 -0.02 -15.11
CA TYR A 180 4.18 -0.15 -13.66
C TYR A 180 3.92 -1.60 -13.27
N CYS A 181 4.14 -1.94 -11.99
CA CYS A 181 3.97 -3.30 -11.50
C CYS A 181 2.55 -3.49 -10.95
N MET A 182 1.72 -4.27 -11.62
CA MET A 182 0.29 -4.43 -11.30
C MET A 182 0.07 -5.64 -10.38
N PRO A 183 -0.48 -5.48 -9.15
CA PRO A 183 -0.82 -6.57 -8.24
C PRO A 183 -2.07 -7.34 -8.66
N TRP A 184 -1.90 -8.60 -9.08
CA TRP A 184 -3.04 -9.44 -9.39
C TRP A 184 -3.50 -10.26 -8.19
N ASP A 185 -2.57 -10.75 -7.40
CA ASP A 185 -2.82 -11.45 -6.15
C ASP A 185 -1.56 -11.32 -5.28
N THR A 186 -1.56 -11.95 -4.10
CA THR A 186 -0.44 -11.87 -3.15
C THR A 186 0.87 -12.46 -3.68
N PHE A 187 0.82 -13.31 -4.72
CA PHE A 187 1.95 -14.08 -5.22
C PHE A 187 2.38 -13.67 -6.64
N TYR A 188 1.60 -12.84 -7.34
CA TYR A 188 1.94 -12.47 -8.71
C TYR A 188 1.54 -11.04 -9.06
N TYR A 189 2.57 -10.24 -9.34
CA TYR A 189 2.46 -8.91 -9.89
C TYR A 189 3.03 -8.92 -11.32
N GLN A 190 2.52 -8.07 -12.21
CA GLN A 190 2.92 -8.06 -13.61
C GLN A 190 3.25 -6.66 -14.14
N CYS A 191 4.29 -6.53 -14.96
CA CYS A 191 4.56 -5.26 -15.63
C CYS A 191 3.49 -4.96 -16.69
N LEU A 192 2.75 -3.87 -16.51
CA LEU A 192 1.79 -3.36 -17.50
C LEU A 192 2.19 -1.97 -17.99
N ALA A 193 1.97 -1.69 -19.27
CA ALA A 193 2.16 -0.35 -19.81
C ALA A 193 1.27 0.67 -19.08
N ILE A 194 1.82 1.86 -18.81
CA ILE A 194 1.02 2.99 -18.32
C ILE A 194 0.05 3.38 -19.45
N PRO A 195 -1.27 3.43 -19.20
CA PRO A 195 -2.22 3.81 -20.24
C PRO A 195 -2.01 5.26 -20.70
N THR A 196 -2.25 5.51 -21.99
CA THR A 196 -2.13 6.86 -22.57
C THR A 196 -3.00 7.87 -21.82
N GLY A 197 -2.45 9.05 -21.52
CA GLY A 197 -3.14 10.09 -20.75
C GLY A 197 -3.09 9.89 -19.23
N CYS A 198 -2.34 8.90 -18.73
CA CYS A 198 -2.07 8.73 -17.30
C CYS A 198 -0.60 8.88 -16.95
N GLY A 199 -0.37 9.33 -15.71
CA GLY A 199 0.94 9.51 -15.12
C GLY A 199 1.55 8.21 -14.62
N ALA A 200 2.71 8.33 -13.98
CA ALA A 200 3.31 7.21 -13.27
C ALA A 200 2.28 6.60 -12.30
N MET A 201 2.19 5.27 -12.31
CA MET A 201 1.29 4.52 -11.44
C MET A 201 2.11 3.93 -10.28
N GLU A 202 1.59 4.07 -9.06
CA GLU A 202 2.23 3.66 -7.82
C GLU A 202 1.66 2.30 -7.37
N THR A 203 2.50 1.26 -7.46
CA THR A 203 2.20 -0.10 -7.01
C THR A 203 2.09 -0.18 -5.50
N ASP A 204 1.11 -0.94 -5.01
CA ASP A 204 0.80 -1.09 -3.58
C ASP A 204 0.55 0.24 -2.89
N VAL A 205 -0.03 1.21 -3.59
CA VAL A 205 -0.32 2.52 -3.02
C VAL A 205 -1.78 2.86 -3.25
N ASP A 206 -2.48 3.17 -2.16
CA ASP A 206 -3.85 3.67 -2.13
C ASP A 206 -3.83 5.19 -1.96
N TYR A 207 -4.53 5.91 -2.83
CA TYR A 207 -4.71 7.35 -2.68
C TYR A 207 -5.99 7.60 -1.91
N TYR A 208 -5.94 8.48 -0.92
CA TYR A 208 -7.11 8.85 -0.12
C TYR A 208 -7.60 10.24 -0.48
N GLY A 209 -8.90 10.43 -0.26
CA GLY A 209 -9.58 11.73 -0.30
C GLY A 209 -10.18 12.07 -1.66
N GLY A 210 -11.16 12.98 -1.62
CA GLY A 210 -11.81 13.50 -2.82
C GLY A 210 -12.48 12.43 -3.68
N ASP A 211 -12.94 11.30 -3.11
CA ASP A 211 -13.68 10.29 -3.85
C ASP A 211 -14.93 10.90 -4.47
N ILE A 212 -15.01 10.86 -5.80
CA ILE A 212 -16.11 11.42 -6.60
C ILE A 212 -16.93 10.32 -7.29
N GLY A 213 -16.53 9.06 -7.14
CA GLY A 213 -17.29 7.93 -7.62
C GLY A 213 -16.45 6.66 -7.73
N SER A 214 -17.14 5.54 -7.93
CA SER A 214 -16.52 4.26 -8.17
C SER A 214 -17.16 3.54 -9.36
N VAL A 215 -16.35 2.76 -10.07
CA VAL A 215 -16.81 1.84 -11.11
C VAL A 215 -16.22 0.47 -10.83
N PHE A 216 -17.04 -0.57 -10.91
CA PHE A 216 -16.68 -1.94 -10.61
C PHE A 216 -16.60 -2.78 -11.88
N ARG A 217 -15.94 -3.93 -11.80
CA ARG A 217 -15.77 -4.92 -12.88
C ARG A 217 -15.04 -4.32 -14.09
N ILE A 218 -13.97 -3.59 -13.79
CA ILE A 218 -13.19 -2.81 -14.75
C ILE A 218 -11.72 -3.23 -14.69
N SER A 219 -10.98 -3.08 -15.77
CA SER A 219 -9.53 -3.33 -15.83
C SER A 219 -8.71 -2.14 -15.30
N PRO A 220 -7.43 -2.33 -14.95
CA PRO A 220 -6.54 -1.23 -14.53
C PRO A 220 -6.44 -0.11 -15.58
N ALA A 221 -6.39 -0.47 -16.86
CA ALA A 221 -6.28 0.47 -17.96
C ALA A 221 -7.58 1.28 -18.15
N GLU A 222 -8.73 0.64 -18.01
CA GLU A 222 -10.03 1.29 -18.07
C GLU A 222 -10.28 2.19 -16.85
N CYS A 223 -9.69 1.90 -15.68
CA CYS A 223 -9.77 2.79 -14.52
C CYS A 223 -9.16 4.17 -14.82
N CYS A 224 -7.97 4.19 -15.45
CA CYS A 224 -7.36 5.41 -15.98
C CYS A 224 -8.29 6.11 -16.99
N ALA A 225 -8.78 5.38 -18.00
CA ALA A 225 -9.64 5.96 -19.04
C ALA A 225 -10.96 6.50 -18.50
N THR A 226 -11.53 5.87 -17.48
CA THR A 226 -12.76 6.31 -16.82
C THR A 226 -12.50 7.58 -16.03
N CYS A 227 -11.40 7.65 -15.26
CA CYS A 227 -11.02 8.89 -14.60
C CYS A 227 -10.81 10.03 -15.60
N GLN A 228 -10.19 9.80 -16.77
CA GLN A 228 -10.04 10.85 -17.80
C GLN A 228 -11.37 11.41 -18.30
N LYS A 229 -12.41 10.57 -18.36
CA LYS A 229 -13.76 10.96 -18.82
C LYS A 229 -14.62 11.57 -17.71
N THR A 230 -14.29 11.32 -16.45
CA THR A 230 -15.07 11.79 -15.31
C THR A 230 -14.68 13.22 -14.96
N ALA A 231 -15.62 14.15 -15.11
CA ALA A 231 -15.42 15.56 -14.78
C ALA A 231 -14.93 15.71 -13.34
N GLY A 232 -13.81 16.42 -13.18
CA GLY A 232 -13.19 16.64 -11.87
C GLY A 232 -12.29 15.52 -11.38
N CYS A 233 -12.19 14.38 -12.06
CA CYS A 233 -11.26 13.31 -11.67
C CYS A 233 -9.81 13.68 -12.04
N LYS A 234 -8.92 13.65 -11.06
CA LYS A 234 -7.49 13.92 -11.20
C LYS A 234 -6.63 12.71 -10.82
N TYR A 235 -7.16 11.86 -9.96
CA TYR A 235 -6.49 10.73 -9.35
C TYR A 235 -7.43 9.53 -9.31
N TYR A 236 -6.86 8.33 -9.23
CA TYR A 236 -7.65 7.12 -9.06
C TYR A 236 -6.87 6.08 -8.29
N THR A 237 -7.59 5.17 -7.65
CA THR A 237 -7.03 3.93 -7.09
C THR A 237 -7.78 2.75 -7.68
N PHE A 238 -7.03 1.87 -8.34
CA PHE A 238 -7.51 0.60 -8.81
C PHE A 238 -7.30 -0.47 -7.73
N VAL A 239 -8.38 -1.08 -7.28
CA VAL A 239 -8.40 -2.15 -6.29
C VAL A 239 -8.83 -3.42 -7.00
N ASN A 240 -7.85 -4.27 -7.28
CA ASN A 240 -8.10 -5.49 -8.03
C ASN A 240 -8.89 -6.54 -7.22
N THR A 241 -8.73 -6.56 -5.90
CA THR A 241 -9.32 -7.56 -4.98
C THR A 241 -10.56 -7.05 -4.24
N ASP A 242 -11.26 -6.07 -4.81
CA ASP A 242 -12.47 -5.53 -4.19
C ASP A 242 -13.56 -6.62 -4.08
N PRO A 243 -14.30 -6.73 -2.95
CA PRO A 243 -15.34 -7.75 -2.78
C PRO A 243 -16.44 -7.72 -3.85
N SER A 244 -16.67 -6.55 -4.47
CA SER A 244 -17.67 -6.37 -5.53
C SER A 244 -17.13 -6.66 -6.95
N GLY A 245 -15.87 -7.11 -7.04
CA GLY A 245 -15.10 -7.28 -8.27
C GLY A 245 -14.20 -6.07 -8.55
N PRO A 246 -13.18 -6.22 -9.41
CA PRO A 246 -12.12 -5.21 -9.60
C PRO A 246 -12.67 -3.79 -9.77
N ALA A 247 -12.22 -2.87 -8.92
CA ALA A 247 -12.85 -1.57 -8.74
C ALA A 247 -11.90 -0.41 -9.03
N CYS A 248 -12.44 0.65 -9.60
CA CYS A 248 -11.79 1.93 -9.80
C CYS A 248 -12.44 2.96 -8.88
N TYR A 249 -11.66 3.53 -7.97
CA TYR A 249 -12.09 4.61 -7.07
C TYR A 249 -11.54 5.94 -7.60
N MET A 250 -12.41 6.73 -8.23
CA MET A 250 -12.09 8.00 -8.89
C MET A 250 -12.07 9.14 -7.89
N LYS A 251 -11.06 10.01 -8.01
CA LYS A 251 -10.76 11.03 -7.01
C LYS A 251 -10.48 12.38 -7.64
N SER A 252 -11.06 13.44 -7.09
CA SER A 252 -10.81 14.82 -7.51
C SER A 252 -9.55 15.42 -6.90
N SER A 253 -9.03 14.83 -5.82
CA SER A 253 -7.82 15.28 -5.12
C SER A 253 -7.13 14.10 -4.43
N LYS A 254 -5.80 14.08 -4.42
CA LYS A 254 -5.00 13.16 -3.60
C LYS A 254 -4.67 13.90 -2.30
N THR A 255 -5.43 13.65 -1.23
CA THR A 255 -5.13 14.28 0.07
C THR A 255 -3.99 13.57 0.79
N SER A 256 -3.85 12.26 0.57
CA SER A 256 -2.72 11.46 1.03
C SER A 256 -2.55 10.18 0.20
N SER A 257 -1.42 9.49 0.36
CA SER A 257 -1.16 8.16 -0.20
C SER A 257 -0.61 7.23 0.87
N VAL A 258 -0.98 5.97 0.79
CA VAL A 258 -0.65 4.94 1.79
C VAL A 258 -0.20 3.70 1.07
N ARG A 259 0.81 3.01 1.60
CA ARG A 259 1.07 1.65 1.15
C ARG A 259 -0.12 0.74 1.47
N LYS A 260 -0.77 0.18 0.46
CA LYS A 260 -1.80 -0.86 0.57
C LYS A 260 -1.48 -1.94 -0.44
N VAL A 261 -1.10 -3.10 0.07
CA VAL A 261 -0.77 -4.26 -0.78
C VAL A 261 -1.96 -4.61 -1.67
N GLY A 262 -1.72 -4.84 -2.95
CA GLY A 262 -2.75 -5.32 -3.87
C GLY A 262 -3.51 -4.23 -4.64
N VAL A 263 -3.16 -2.95 -4.47
CA VAL A 263 -3.79 -1.83 -5.20
C VAL A 263 -2.79 -1.05 -6.02
N VAL A 264 -3.28 -0.30 -7.00
CA VAL A 264 -2.45 0.63 -7.77
C VAL A 264 -3.13 1.97 -7.87
N SER A 265 -2.42 3.04 -7.57
CA SER A 265 -2.94 4.39 -7.76
C SER A 265 -2.24 5.11 -8.90
N GLY A 266 -2.95 6.04 -9.52
CA GLY A 266 -2.42 6.84 -10.61
C GLY A 266 -3.08 8.20 -10.68
N SER A 267 -2.56 9.03 -11.59
CA SER A 267 -3.13 10.32 -11.93
C SER A 267 -3.41 10.40 -13.42
N VAL A 268 -4.39 11.18 -13.80
CA VAL A 268 -4.61 11.52 -15.20
C VAL A 268 -3.75 12.73 -15.54
N ILE A 269 -3.01 12.65 -16.65
CA ILE A 269 -2.32 13.82 -17.19
C ILE A 269 -3.34 14.49 -18.09
N THR A 270 -3.86 15.64 -17.66
CA THR A 270 -4.59 16.52 -18.56
C THR A 270 -3.60 17.05 -19.58
N SER A 271 -3.37 16.32 -20.68
CA SER A 271 -3.20 17.03 -21.93
C SER A 271 -4.57 17.67 -22.17
N THR A 272 -4.61 18.99 -22.18
CA THR A 272 -5.80 19.73 -22.59
C THR A 272 -5.83 19.69 -24.11
N PRO A 273 -6.60 18.83 -24.81
CA PRO A 273 -7.21 19.31 -26.02
C PRO A 273 -8.28 20.31 -25.57
N ALA A 274 -8.17 21.53 -26.08
CA ALA A 274 -9.20 22.55 -25.98
C ALA A 274 -10.58 21.94 -26.26
N PRO A 275 -11.68 22.46 -25.66
CA PRO A 275 -13.02 21.92 -25.86
C PRO A 275 -13.32 21.94 -27.35
N THR A 276 -13.24 20.77 -27.97
CA THR A 276 -13.64 20.58 -29.36
C THR A 276 -15.13 20.33 -29.32
N PRO A 277 -15.94 21.09 -30.08
CA PRO A 277 -17.39 20.91 -30.09
C PRO A 277 -17.72 19.47 -30.53
N THR A 278 -18.75 18.92 -29.89
CA THR A 278 -19.30 17.59 -30.14
C THR A 278 -19.36 17.25 -31.63
N PRO A 279 -18.62 16.25 -32.13
CA PRO A 279 -18.90 15.72 -33.45
C PRO A 279 -20.09 14.76 -33.36
N SER A 280 -21.08 15.05 -34.20
CA SER A 280 -22.19 14.16 -34.53
C SER A 280 -21.69 12.80 -34.98
N ARG A 281 -22.42 11.74 -34.59
CA ARG A 281 -22.15 10.34 -34.93
C ARG A 281 -21.94 10.16 -36.44
N THR A 282 -20.75 9.71 -36.80
CA THR A 282 -20.45 9.04 -38.09
C THR A 282 -19.76 7.71 -37.75
N PRO A 283 -19.98 6.62 -38.51
CA PRO A 283 -19.58 5.27 -38.11
C PRO A 283 -18.06 5.12 -38.00
N VAL A 284 -17.61 4.55 -36.87
CA VAL A 284 -16.19 4.27 -36.58
C VAL A 284 -15.70 3.12 -37.48
N PRO A 285 -14.58 3.27 -38.22
CA PRO A 285 -13.97 2.20 -38.99
C PRO A 285 -13.36 1.11 -38.09
N ALA A 286 -13.43 -0.14 -38.55
CA ALA A 286 -12.87 -1.32 -37.91
C ALA A 286 -11.33 -1.18 -37.76
N GLY A 287 -10.84 -1.20 -36.52
CA GLY A 287 -9.40 -1.20 -36.25
C GLY A 287 -8.97 -0.81 -34.82
N SER A 288 -9.84 -0.19 -34.02
CA SER A 288 -9.57 0.00 -32.58
C SER A 288 -9.98 -1.25 -31.80
N SER A 289 -9.06 -1.83 -31.02
CA SER A 289 -9.30 -3.03 -30.19
C SER A 289 -10.59 -2.90 -29.39
N GLN A 290 -11.55 -3.81 -29.62
CA GLN A 290 -12.87 -3.77 -28.96
C GLN A 290 -12.79 -4.11 -27.46
N CYS A 291 -11.63 -4.61 -27.03
CA CYS A 291 -11.33 -4.96 -25.65
C CYS A 291 -10.16 -4.13 -25.13
N GLY A 292 -10.08 -4.04 -23.81
CA GLY A 292 -8.96 -3.45 -23.11
C GLY A 292 -7.68 -4.29 -23.21
N THR A 293 -6.64 -3.86 -22.51
CA THR A 293 -5.34 -4.53 -22.48
C THR A 293 -5.49 -6.00 -22.06
N GLN A 294 -4.89 -6.90 -22.86
CA GLN A 294 -4.86 -8.33 -22.53
C GLN A 294 -4.00 -8.60 -21.29
N LEU A 295 -4.61 -9.27 -20.31
CA LEU A 295 -4.01 -9.68 -19.06
C LEU A 295 -3.46 -11.09 -19.21
N LYS A 296 -2.14 -11.21 -19.33
CA LYS A 296 -1.47 -12.50 -19.53
C LYS A 296 -1.39 -13.28 -18.22
N GLN A 297 -1.55 -14.59 -18.31
CA GLN A 297 -1.56 -15.57 -17.22
C GLN A 297 -2.72 -15.41 -16.22
N VAL A 298 -3.73 -14.60 -16.54
CA VAL A 298 -4.89 -14.37 -15.68
C VAL A 298 -6.11 -15.02 -16.31
N TYR A 299 -6.79 -15.86 -15.53
CA TYR A 299 -8.11 -16.42 -15.85
C TYR A 299 -9.14 -15.86 -14.88
N PHE A 300 -10.22 -15.26 -15.39
CA PHE A 300 -11.36 -14.87 -14.54
C PHE A 300 -12.35 -16.00 -14.47
N HIS A 301 -12.77 -16.34 -13.25
CA HIS A 301 -13.97 -17.13 -12.97
C HIS A 301 -15.20 -16.22 -12.96
N GLY A 302 -16.37 -16.83 -13.08
CA GLY A 302 -17.63 -16.13 -12.95
C GLY A 302 -18.75 -16.81 -13.71
N LYS A 303 -19.73 -16.02 -14.14
CA LYS A 303 -20.90 -16.54 -14.85
C LYS A 303 -20.59 -16.62 -16.35
N ASP A 304 -20.29 -17.83 -16.79
CA ASP A 304 -20.05 -18.16 -18.19
C ASP A 304 -21.34 -18.02 -19.00
N ILE A 305 -21.26 -17.32 -20.12
CA ILE A 305 -22.34 -17.14 -21.09
C ILE A 305 -22.18 -18.17 -22.21
N LYS A 306 -20.94 -18.35 -22.67
CA LYS A 306 -20.63 -19.18 -23.83
C LYS A 306 -19.18 -19.65 -23.76
N GLU A 307 -18.95 -20.90 -24.14
CA GLU A 307 -17.62 -21.46 -24.37
C GLU A 307 -17.45 -21.74 -25.87
N LEU A 308 -16.32 -21.32 -26.44
CA LEU A 308 -15.97 -21.46 -27.85
C LEU A 308 -14.58 -22.09 -27.96
N SER A 309 -14.32 -22.89 -29.00
CA SER A 309 -12.99 -23.45 -29.29
C SER A 309 -12.19 -22.52 -30.20
N LEU A 310 -11.98 -21.27 -29.75
CA LEU A 310 -11.13 -20.30 -30.45
C LEU A 310 -9.69 -20.41 -29.93
N THR A 311 -8.72 -20.28 -30.84
CA THR A 311 -7.29 -20.43 -30.53
C THR A 311 -6.57 -19.10 -30.32
N ASP A 312 -7.22 -17.99 -30.67
CA ASP A 312 -6.66 -16.65 -30.58
C ASP A 312 -7.47 -15.80 -29.57
N PRO A 313 -6.82 -15.23 -28.54
CA PRO A 313 -7.45 -14.28 -27.62
C PRO A 313 -8.14 -13.08 -28.30
N GLU A 314 -7.69 -12.62 -29.47
CA GLU A 314 -8.37 -11.52 -30.18
C GLU A 314 -9.70 -11.97 -30.82
N GLN A 315 -9.81 -13.24 -31.22
CA GLN A 315 -11.09 -13.80 -31.66
C GLN A 315 -12.07 -13.87 -30.49
N CYS A 316 -11.59 -14.21 -29.28
CA CYS A 316 -12.42 -14.15 -28.08
C CYS A 316 -12.94 -12.75 -27.79
N CYS A 317 -12.08 -11.74 -27.94
CA CYS A 317 -12.48 -10.35 -27.80
C CYS A 317 -13.62 -10.01 -28.75
N SER A 318 -13.44 -10.32 -30.04
CA SER A 318 -14.42 -10.04 -31.09
C SER A 318 -15.77 -10.71 -30.85
N GLU A 319 -15.77 -11.94 -30.34
CA GLU A 319 -17.01 -12.67 -30.02
C GLU A 319 -17.67 -12.15 -28.75
N CYS A 320 -16.90 -11.79 -27.72
CA CYS A 320 -17.45 -11.16 -26.52
C CYS A 320 -18.09 -9.82 -26.84
N ALA A 321 -17.42 -8.97 -27.65
CA ALA A 321 -17.95 -7.66 -28.04
C ALA A 321 -19.28 -7.70 -28.79
N LYS A 322 -19.58 -8.82 -29.46
CA LYS A 322 -20.86 -9.04 -30.17
C LYS A 322 -21.91 -9.77 -29.33
N THR A 323 -21.52 -10.32 -28.19
CA THR A 323 -22.40 -11.15 -27.36
C THR A 323 -23.08 -10.29 -26.31
N GLN A 324 -24.41 -10.23 -26.35
CA GLN A 324 -25.18 -9.51 -25.35
C GLN A 324 -24.92 -10.06 -23.94
N GLY A 325 -24.67 -9.17 -23.00
CA GLY A 325 -24.31 -9.45 -21.62
C GLY A 325 -22.84 -9.86 -21.41
N CYS A 326 -21.99 -9.93 -22.45
CA CYS A 326 -20.58 -10.29 -22.29
C CYS A 326 -19.74 -9.09 -21.85
N LEU A 327 -19.21 -9.15 -20.64
CA LEU A 327 -18.38 -8.09 -20.06
C LEU A 327 -16.87 -8.37 -20.22
N LEU A 328 -16.48 -9.65 -20.25
CA LEU A 328 -15.08 -10.05 -20.40
C LEU A 328 -14.98 -11.46 -20.99
N TYR A 329 -13.80 -11.80 -21.51
CA TYR A 329 -13.48 -13.17 -21.90
C TYR A 329 -12.25 -13.69 -21.14
N SER A 330 -12.14 -15.00 -21.02
CA SER A 330 -10.88 -15.67 -20.68
C SER A 330 -10.59 -16.76 -21.71
N HIS A 331 -9.47 -16.61 -22.39
CA HIS A 331 -8.90 -17.62 -23.26
C HIS A 331 -7.92 -18.46 -22.44
N ILE A 332 -8.07 -19.78 -22.48
CA ILE A 332 -7.20 -20.74 -21.81
C ILE A 332 -6.65 -21.73 -22.82
N TYR A 333 -5.34 -21.93 -22.81
CA TYR A 333 -4.61 -22.88 -23.64
C TYR A 333 -3.91 -23.90 -22.76
N SER A 334 -4.17 -25.18 -23.01
CA SER A 334 -3.47 -26.28 -22.35
C SER A 334 -2.27 -26.73 -23.20
N LYS A 335 -1.06 -26.57 -22.66
CA LYS A 335 0.19 -27.02 -23.31
C LYS A 335 0.29 -28.54 -23.40
N THR A 336 -0.36 -29.26 -22.48
CA THR A 336 -0.34 -30.73 -22.45
C THR A 336 -1.29 -31.36 -23.47
N THR A 337 -2.45 -30.74 -23.72
CA THR A 337 -3.46 -31.28 -24.64
C THR A 337 -3.50 -30.55 -25.98
N GLY A 338 -2.88 -29.37 -26.09
CA GLY A 338 -2.97 -28.50 -27.27
C GLY A 338 -4.32 -27.81 -27.45
N ILE A 339 -5.24 -27.93 -26.48
CA ILE A 339 -6.61 -27.42 -26.59
C ILE A 339 -6.68 -25.98 -26.13
N SER A 340 -7.32 -25.14 -26.95
CA SER A 340 -7.69 -23.77 -26.61
C SER A 340 -9.19 -23.66 -26.36
N ARG A 341 -9.57 -22.93 -25.32
CA ARG A 341 -10.95 -22.63 -24.98
C ARG A 341 -11.09 -21.14 -24.72
N CYS A 342 -12.19 -20.60 -25.19
CA CYS A 342 -12.55 -19.21 -25.09
C CYS A 342 -13.85 -19.11 -24.31
N VAL A 343 -13.79 -18.55 -23.11
CA VAL A 343 -14.94 -18.50 -22.20
C VAL A 343 -15.40 -17.05 -22.07
N LEU A 344 -16.57 -16.77 -22.64
CA LEU A 344 -17.27 -15.48 -22.59
C LEU A 344 -18.06 -15.36 -21.28
N LYS A 345 -17.91 -14.27 -20.55
CA LYS A 345 -18.47 -14.14 -19.20
C LYS A 345 -19.27 -12.86 -19.02
N SER A 346 -20.36 -13.00 -18.27
CA SER A 346 -21.26 -11.90 -17.92
C SER A 346 -20.84 -11.19 -16.64
N LEU A 347 -19.99 -11.83 -15.84
CA LEU A 347 -19.43 -11.30 -14.60
C LEU A 347 -18.06 -11.92 -14.38
N GLY A 348 -17.09 -11.13 -13.95
CA GLY A 348 -15.86 -11.61 -13.31
C GLY A 348 -16.06 -11.58 -11.81
N SER A 349 -15.81 -12.69 -11.13
CA SER A 349 -15.83 -12.78 -9.66
C SER A 349 -14.43 -13.09 -9.16
N GLU A 350 -14.13 -14.36 -9.01
CA GLU A 350 -12.83 -14.87 -8.59
C GLU A 350 -11.90 -14.99 -9.79
N LYS A 351 -10.59 -15.14 -9.56
CA LYS A 351 -9.64 -15.32 -10.65
C LYS A 351 -8.52 -16.27 -10.24
N THR A 352 -8.01 -17.01 -11.21
CA THR A 352 -6.84 -17.86 -11.05
C THR A 352 -5.68 -17.28 -11.83
N ASN A 353 -4.52 -17.29 -11.18
CA ASN A 353 -3.26 -16.98 -11.79
C ASN A 353 -2.56 -18.24 -12.27
N TYR A 354 -2.05 -18.21 -13.49
CA TYR A 354 -1.29 -19.30 -14.09
C TYR A 354 0.16 -18.91 -14.36
N GLY A 355 0.67 -17.84 -13.72
CA GLY A 355 2.02 -17.30 -13.95
C GLY A 355 3.15 -18.30 -13.69
N ASP A 356 2.93 -19.23 -12.78
CA ASP A 356 3.78 -20.34 -12.37
C ASP A 356 3.36 -21.68 -12.98
N SER A 357 2.32 -21.70 -13.81
CA SER A 357 1.82 -22.91 -14.47
C SER A 357 2.70 -23.34 -15.64
N GLN A 358 3.15 -24.59 -15.58
CA GLN A 358 3.87 -25.24 -16.68
C GLN A 358 2.94 -25.82 -17.75
N THR A 359 1.64 -25.95 -17.45
CA THR A 359 0.69 -26.71 -18.28
C THR A 359 -0.43 -25.88 -18.87
N ILE A 360 -0.70 -24.70 -18.31
CA ILE A 360 -1.79 -23.81 -18.72
C ILE A 360 -1.25 -22.42 -19.05
N VAL A 361 -1.82 -21.79 -20.07
CA VAL A 361 -1.66 -20.37 -20.36
C VAL A 361 -3.05 -19.75 -20.39
N ALA A 362 -3.26 -18.67 -19.64
CA ALA A 362 -4.50 -17.92 -19.69
C ALA A 362 -4.27 -16.50 -20.21
N VAL A 363 -5.24 -15.96 -20.94
CA VAL A 363 -5.29 -14.55 -21.36
C VAL A 363 -6.71 -14.07 -21.20
N SER A 364 -6.91 -12.96 -20.48
CA SER A 364 -8.23 -12.38 -20.29
C SER A 364 -8.23 -10.90 -20.62
N ALA A 365 -9.37 -10.36 -21.06
CA ALA A 365 -9.58 -8.92 -21.18
C ALA A 365 -11.06 -8.56 -21.02
N TYR A 366 -11.32 -7.33 -20.55
CA TYR A 366 -12.65 -6.73 -20.51
C TYR A 366 -13.00 -6.10 -21.86
N VAL A 367 -14.28 -6.12 -22.22
CA VAL A 367 -14.78 -5.45 -23.42
C VAL A 367 -15.03 -3.99 -23.11
N LEU A 368 -14.54 -3.07 -23.96
CA LEU A 368 -14.59 -1.63 -23.69
C LEU A 368 -16.02 -1.06 -23.79
N ASN A 369 -16.85 -1.64 -24.65
CA ASN A 369 -18.26 -1.23 -24.88
C ASN A 369 -19.14 -2.49 -24.98
N PRO A 370 -19.46 -3.15 -23.86
CA PRO A 370 -20.27 -4.35 -23.87
C PRO A 370 -21.71 -4.04 -24.28
N LEU A 371 -22.33 -4.95 -25.05
CA LEU A 371 -23.76 -4.91 -25.35
C LEU A 371 -24.51 -5.36 -24.08
N VAL A 372 -25.10 -4.44 -23.33
CA VAL A 372 -25.82 -4.74 -22.08
C VAL A 372 -27.25 -5.21 -22.35
#